data_AF-X1KFM2-F1
#
_entry.id   AF-X1KFM2-F1
#
_cell.length_a   1.000
_cell.length_b   1.000
_cell.length_c   1.000
_cell.angle_alpha   90.00
_cell.angle_beta   90.00
_cell.angle_gamma   90.00
#
_symmetry.space_group_name_H-M   'P 1'
#
loop_
_entity.id
_entity.type
_entity.pdbx_description
1 polymer ?
#
loop_
_entity_poly.entity_id
_entity_poly.type
_entity_poly.pdbx_seq_one_letter_code
_entity_poly.pdbx_strand_id
1 'polypeptide(L)'
;MTTPSTRRTVLKIGAGFAIAGAAAGRASAQDRPLRIALASSISNQAAEIAAKEAKAQGLAVDLIEFNDWNTPNRAVADREADANLFQHVPFLEFTNAQTGFGLVPVAIA
;
A
#
# COMPACT_ATOMS: atom_id res chain seq x y z
N MET A 1 -24.65 -38.43 -56.77
CA MET A 1 -24.83 -37.58 -57.97
C MET A 1 -25.43 -36.28 -57.44
N THR A 2 -24.78 -35.11 -57.40
CA THR A 2 -23.91 -34.42 -58.37
C THR A 2 -22.91 -33.48 -57.66
N THR A 3 -21.87 -33.13 -58.41
CA THR A 3 -20.55 -32.50 -58.17
C THR A 3 -20.55 -31.04 -57.59
N PRO A 4 -19.34 -30.52 -57.20
CA PRO A 4 -19.09 -29.32 -56.39
C PRO A 4 -18.83 -28.05 -57.23
N SER A 5 -18.66 -26.88 -56.59
CA SER A 5 -17.89 -25.78 -57.19
C SER A 5 -17.41 -24.74 -56.17
N THR A 6 -16.11 -24.47 -56.25
CA THR A 6 -15.29 -23.53 -55.50
C THR A 6 -15.45 -22.09 -56.00
N ARG A 7 -15.05 -21.14 -55.13
CA ARG A 7 -14.38 -19.84 -55.38
C ARG A 7 -15.22 -18.62 -54.99
N ARG A 8 -14.80 -17.93 -53.92
CA ARG A 8 -14.07 -16.66 -54.03
C ARG A 8 -13.68 -16.14 -52.64
N THR A 9 -12.38 -16.13 -52.41
CA THR A 9 -11.67 -15.33 -51.41
C THR A 9 -12.10 -13.86 -51.50
N VAL A 10 -12.56 -13.28 -50.39
CA VAL A 10 -12.27 -11.88 -50.04
C VAL A 10 -12.12 -11.78 -48.52
N LEU A 11 -10.87 -11.72 -48.08
CA LEU A 11 -10.44 -11.25 -46.78
C LEU A 11 -10.92 -9.80 -46.60
N LYS A 12 -11.77 -9.53 -45.61
CA LYS A 12 -11.98 -8.18 -45.08
C LYS A 12 -11.56 -8.18 -43.61
N ILE A 13 -10.37 -7.65 -43.38
CA ILE A 13 -9.84 -7.29 -42.06
C ILE A 13 -10.75 -6.19 -41.52
N GLY A 14 -11.66 -6.56 -40.61
CA GLY A 14 -12.43 -5.63 -39.81
C GLY A 14 -11.65 -5.29 -38.56
N ALA A 15 -11.06 -4.10 -38.53
CA ALA A 15 -10.46 -3.51 -37.35
C ALA A 15 -11.55 -3.31 -36.27
N GLY A 16 -11.31 -3.87 -35.09
CA GLY A 16 -12.22 -3.76 -33.97
C GLY A 16 -11.89 -4.74 -32.85
N PHE A 17 -10.64 -4.74 -32.36
CA PHE A 17 -10.35 -5.43 -31.10
C PHE A 17 -10.50 -4.44 -29.95
N ALA A 18 -11.51 -4.74 -29.15
CA ALA A 18 -11.97 -3.98 -28.00
C ALA A 18 -11.02 -4.10 -26.81
N ILE A 19 -10.94 -3.02 -26.04
CA ILE A 19 -10.69 -2.96 -24.58
C ILE A 19 -9.37 -3.62 -24.14
N ALA A 20 -8.28 -2.84 -24.20
CA ALA A 20 -7.18 -2.99 -23.25
C ALA A 20 -7.63 -2.36 -21.92
N GLY A 21 -8.44 -3.10 -21.17
CA GLY A 21 -8.85 -2.74 -19.82
C GLY A 21 -7.61 -2.57 -18.95
N ALA A 22 -7.52 -1.43 -18.28
CA ALA A 22 -6.50 -1.12 -17.29
C ALA A 22 -6.34 -2.30 -16.34
N ALA A 23 -5.15 -2.90 -16.32
CA ALA A 23 -4.71 -3.72 -15.20
C ALA A 23 -4.45 -2.76 -14.02
N ALA A 24 -5.53 -2.21 -13.44
CA ALA A 24 -5.50 -1.75 -12.08
C ALA A 24 -5.24 -3.01 -11.25
N GLY A 25 -3.97 -3.22 -10.88
CA GLY A 25 -3.60 -4.23 -9.91
C GLY A 25 -4.52 -4.06 -8.72
N ARG A 26 -5.44 -5.00 -8.54
CA ARG A 26 -6.24 -5.06 -7.32
C ARG A 26 -5.23 -5.29 -6.21
N ALA A 27 -4.90 -4.23 -5.48
CA ALA A 27 -4.25 -4.37 -4.18
C ALA A 27 -5.13 -5.35 -3.41
N SER A 28 -4.60 -6.55 -3.15
CA SER A 28 -5.31 -7.51 -2.32
C SER A 28 -5.48 -6.82 -0.99
N ALA A 29 -6.74 -6.62 -0.57
CA ALA A 29 -7.01 -6.12 0.77
C ALA A 29 -6.26 -7.03 1.74
N GLN A 30 -5.38 -6.47 2.57
CA GLN A 30 -4.81 -7.27 3.64
C GLN A 30 -5.96 -7.78 4.51
N ASP A 31 -5.98 -9.07 4.79
CA ASP A 31 -7.00 -9.69 5.66
C ASP A 31 -6.96 -9.16 7.10
N ARG A 32 -5.93 -8.36 7.44
CA ARG A 32 -5.74 -7.73 8.74
C ARG A 32 -5.62 -6.20 8.62
N PRO A 33 -5.95 -5.44 9.68
CA PRO A 33 -5.74 -4.00 9.72
C PRO A 33 -4.28 -3.61 9.46
N LEU A 34 -4.10 -2.44 8.85
CA LEU A 34 -2.81 -1.76 8.74
C LEU A 34 -2.41 -1.23 10.13
N ARG A 35 -1.34 -1.77 10.70
CA ARG A 35 -0.88 -1.40 12.05
C ARG A 35 0.14 -0.27 11.97
N ILE A 36 -0.15 0.85 12.61
CA ILE A 36 0.73 2.03 12.64
C ILE A 36 1.17 2.28 14.08
N ALA A 37 2.48 2.22 14.31
CA ALA A 37 3.08 2.55 15.59
C ALA A 37 3.24 4.08 15.75
N LEU A 38 2.78 4.61 16.87
CA LEU A 38 2.87 6.03 17.22
C LEU A 38 3.69 6.19 18.50
N ALA A 39 4.33 7.34 18.66
CA ALA A 39 4.70 7.82 19.99
C ALA A 39 3.57 8.69 20.54
N SER A 40 3.40 8.70 21.87
CA SER A 40 2.40 9.55 22.51
C SER A 40 2.64 11.03 22.24
N SER A 41 1.64 11.67 21.64
CA SER A 41 1.70 13.08 21.25
C SER A 41 0.29 13.66 21.11
N ILE A 42 0.14 14.94 21.48
CA ILE A 42 -1.08 15.70 21.19
C ILE A 42 -1.37 15.81 19.69
N SER A 43 -0.35 15.60 18.85
CA SER A 43 -0.46 15.61 17.39
C SER A 43 -1.11 14.34 16.81
N ASN A 44 -1.34 13.30 17.61
CA ASN A 44 -1.91 12.03 17.15
C ASN A 44 -3.36 12.16 16.66
N GLN A 45 -4.06 13.24 17.00
CA GLN A 45 -5.43 13.51 16.53
C GLN A 45 -5.54 13.47 14.99
N ALA A 46 -4.51 13.91 14.26
CA ALA A 46 -4.50 13.83 12.80
C ALA A 46 -4.50 12.38 12.30
N ALA A 47 -3.73 11.49 12.96
CA ALA A 47 -3.69 10.07 12.63
C ALA A 47 -5.04 9.38 12.92
N GLU A 48 -5.72 9.76 14.01
CA GLU A 48 -7.06 9.25 14.33
C GLU A 48 -8.11 9.64 13.28
N ILE A 49 -8.05 10.88 12.79
CA ILE A 49 -8.95 11.36 11.73
C ILE A 49 -8.66 10.59 10.42
N ALA A 50 -7.39 10.47 10.04
CA ALA A 50 -6.98 9.71 8.86
C ALA A 50 -7.42 8.23 8.95
N ALA A 51 -7.30 7.59 10.11
CA ALA A 51 -7.77 6.23 10.32
C ALA A 51 -9.30 6.10 10.15
N LYS A 52 -10.07 7.09 10.59
CA LYS A 52 -11.53 7.14 10.38
C LYS A 52 -11.88 7.29 8.90
N GLU A 53 -11.18 8.15 8.17
CA GLU A 53 -11.38 8.32 6.73
C GLU A 53 -10.97 7.08 5.93
N ALA A 54 -9.86 6.44 6.30
CA ALA A 54 -9.42 5.18 5.72
C ALA A 54 -10.48 4.07 5.90
N LYS A 55 -11.08 3.98 7.09
CA LYS A 55 -12.16 3.03 7.37
C LYS A 55 -13.38 3.27 6.48
N ALA A 56 -13.75 4.52 6.23
CA ALA A 56 -14.83 4.86 5.29
C ALA A 56 -14.54 4.41 3.85
N GLN A 57 -13.26 4.24 3.50
CA GLN A 57 -12.78 3.75 2.20
C GLN A 57 -12.51 2.23 2.19
N GLY A 58 -12.86 1.52 3.26
CA GLY A 58 -12.69 0.06 3.37
C GLY A 58 -11.30 -0.38 3.83
N LEU A 59 -10.45 0.53 4.31
CA LEU A 59 -9.15 0.20 4.89
C LEU A 59 -9.21 0.29 6.42
N ALA A 60 -9.08 -0.85 7.10
CA ALA A 60 -8.94 -0.86 8.56
C ALA A 60 -7.52 -0.44 8.96
N VAL A 61 -7.42 0.52 9.89
CA VAL A 61 -6.16 0.99 10.46
C VAL A 61 -6.21 0.80 11.97
N ASP A 62 -5.15 0.23 12.54
CA ASP A 62 -4.96 0.05 13.98
C ASP A 62 -3.79 0.93 14.43
N LEU A 63 -4.06 1.88 15.34
CA LEU A 63 -3.08 2.81 15.86
C LEU A 63 -2.57 2.29 17.20
N ILE A 64 -1.28 1.95 17.25
CA ILE A 64 -0.63 1.39 18.44
C ILE A 64 0.25 2.48 19.04
N GLU A 65 -0.17 3.01 20.19
CA GLU A 65 0.52 4.13 20.83
C GLU A 65 1.51 3.65 21.89
N PHE A 66 2.74 4.13 21.78
CA PHE A 66 3.82 3.88 22.74
C PHE A 66 4.17 5.15 23.50
N ASN A 67 4.57 5.01 24.76
CA ASN A 67 4.95 6.12 25.63
C ASN A 67 6.44 6.53 25.51
N ASP A 68 7.13 6.08 24.47
CA ASP A 68 8.54 6.36 24.21
C ASP A 68 8.85 6.49 22.71
N TRP A 69 10.09 6.87 22.36
CA TRP A 69 10.52 7.18 21.00
C TRP A 69 11.43 6.12 20.36
N ASN A 70 11.74 5.03 21.07
CA ASN A 70 12.59 3.95 20.57
C ASN A 70 11.75 2.78 20.07
N THR A 71 10.70 2.43 20.83
CA THR A 71 9.83 1.30 20.56
C THR A 71 9.16 1.34 19.18
N PRO A 72 8.67 2.49 18.66
CA PRO A 72 8.01 2.51 17.35
C PRO A 72 8.90 2.06 16.18
N ASN A 73 10.22 2.31 16.23
CA ASN A 73 11.14 1.82 15.20
C ASN A 73 11.37 0.31 15.30
N ARG A 74 11.56 -0.20 16.52
CA ARG A 74 11.69 -1.64 16.77
C ARG A 74 10.42 -2.39 16.35
N ALA A 75 9.23 -1.87 16.67
CA ALA A 75 7.97 -2.50 16.30
C ALA A 75 7.84 -2.71 14.78
N VAL A 76 8.33 -1.78 13.96
CA VAL A 76 8.36 -1.96 12.49
C VAL A 76 9.43 -2.96 12.06
N ALA A 77 10.64 -2.87 12.63
CA ALA A 77 11.74 -3.79 12.33
C ALA A 77 11.38 -5.26 12.64
N ASP A 78 10.68 -5.48 13.77
CA ASP A 78 10.24 -6.79 14.24
C ASP A 78 8.92 -7.24 13.59
N ARG A 79 8.35 -6.43 12.68
CA ARG A 79 7.08 -6.67 11.96
C ARG A 79 5.84 -6.77 12.88
N GLU A 80 5.93 -6.19 14.07
CA GLU A 80 4.79 -5.99 14.97
C GLU A 80 3.90 -4.83 14.50
N ALA A 81 4.47 -3.86 13.79
CA ALA A 81 3.76 -2.81 13.07
C ALA A 81 4.16 -2.79 11.59
N ASP A 82 3.29 -2.28 10.72
CA ASP A 82 3.56 -2.17 9.28
C ASP A 82 4.30 -0.87 8.94
N ALA A 83 4.04 0.19 9.70
CA ALA A 83 4.76 1.46 9.62
C ALA A 83 4.72 2.18 10.98
N ASN A 84 5.46 3.29 11.10
CA ASN A 84 5.37 4.19 12.24
C ASN A 84 5.20 5.65 11.79
N LEU A 85 4.66 6.48 12.69
CA LEU A 85 4.47 7.92 12.48
C LEU A 85 4.80 8.66 13.78
N PHE A 86 6.06 9.09 13.92
CA PHE A 86 6.49 9.86 15.09
C PHE A 86 7.79 10.68 14.89
N GLN A 87 8.55 10.39 13.83
CA GLN A 87 9.93 10.87 13.66
C GLN A 87 10.12 11.66 12.37
N HIS A 88 11.22 12.42 12.32
CA HIS A 88 11.76 13.06 11.12
C HIS A 88 12.96 12.27 10.54
N VAL A 89 13.34 12.58 9.30
CA VAL A 89 14.41 11.85 8.56
C VAL A 89 15.74 11.75 9.30
N PRO A 90 16.30 12.80 9.95
CA PRO A 90 17.59 12.68 10.64
C PRO A 90 17.59 11.64 11.78
N PHE A 91 16.46 11.48 12.47
CA PHE A 91 16.32 10.48 13.53
C PHE A 91 16.21 9.07 12.97
N LEU A 92 15.56 8.91 11.82
CA LEU A 92 15.48 7.63 11.10
C LEU A 92 16.88 7.18 10.64
N GLU A 93 17.64 8.09 10.02
CA GLU A 93 19.01 7.82 9.57
C GLU A 93 19.92 7.45 10.74
N PHE A 94 19.84 8.21 11.85
CA PHE A 94 20.56 7.88 13.08
C PHE A 94 20.18 6.48 13.60
N THR A 95 18.88 6.18 13.69
CA THR A 95 18.40 4.88 14.17
C THR A 95 18.93 3.75 13.29
N ASN A 96 18.86 3.89 11.97
CA ASN A 96 19.38 2.90 11.04
C ASN A 96 20.90 2.70 11.19
N ALA A 97 21.66 3.77 11.40
CA ALA A 97 23.10 3.68 11.64
C ALA A 97 23.44 2.94 12.95
N GLN A 98 22.61 3.08 13.98
CA GLN A 98 22.82 2.42 15.29
C GLN A 98 22.34 0.96 15.33
N THR A 99 21.25 0.64 14.62
CA THR A 99 20.52 -0.63 14.81
C THR A 99 20.59 -1.57 13.61
N GLY A 100 20.86 -1.04 12.41
CA GLY A 100 20.80 -1.81 11.17
C GLY A 100 19.38 -2.17 10.72
N PHE A 101 18.32 -1.55 11.27
CA PHE A 101 16.93 -1.88 10.92
C PHE A 101 16.58 -1.63 9.44
N GLY A 102 17.30 -0.75 8.74
CA GLY A 102 17.08 -0.51 7.32
C GLY A 102 15.70 0.06 6.98
N LEU A 103 15.12 0.83 7.91
CA LEU A 103 13.81 1.46 7.73
C LEU A 103 13.88 2.57 6.68
N VAL A 104 12.83 2.75 5.89
CA VAL A 104 12.77 3.73 4.80
C VAL A 104 11.66 4.76 5.04
N PRO A 105 11.87 6.03 4.66
CA PRO A 105 10.81 7.03 4.72
C PRO A 105 9.77 6.77 3.62
N VAL A 106 8.50 6.66 4.00
CA VAL A 106 7.37 6.45 3.07
C VAL A 106 6.53 7.70 2.84
N ALA A 107 6.58 8.64 3.78
CA ALA A 107 5.98 9.96 3.67
C ALA A 107 7.06 10.99 4.02
N ILE A 108 7.27 11.95 3.12
CA ILE A 108 8.21 13.05 3.34
C ILE A 108 7.40 14.16 4.01
N ALA A 109 7.67 14.40 5.29
CA ALA A 109 7.24 15.60 6.00
C ALA A 109 8.47 16.50 6.22
#